data_AF-A0A7X0CN33-F1
#
_entry.id   AF-A0A7X0CN33-F1
#
_cell.length_a   1.000
_cell.length_b   1.000
_cell.length_c   1.000
_cell.angle_alpha   90.00
_cell.angle_beta   90.00
_cell.angle_gamma   90.00
#
_symmetry.space_group_name_H-M   'P 1'
#
loop_
_entity.id
_entity.type
_entity.pdbx_description
1 polymer ?
#
loop_
_entity_poly.entity_id
_entity_poly.type
_entity_poly.pdbx_seq_one_letter_code
_entity_poly.pdbx_strand_id
1 'polypeptide(L)'
;MKGFIAKVLFGALILAGIQSHAQYSKKQIDSLLDVVSYTNNLETGVNIGLKAYQASKAINYQEGMVRALLSRASKYANASRFEEAFKAATEAESVTIKLNNPRYLVVLEAAKGRSYAHLGFHKEAEETLLSAIPIAQNIADADQRHNRLGSIYDILAENQQLLKNNAKALILRHKAYAEYSQIKDKRKFPNIASLPLCDLADNFSTLNQLDSAEFYFKKAIIVAKEYNENFIRAAAFNALGDLYYQQKKYREAEISYKNAFNAFTELKDARILKSACVGLSKVYDALNEKVKAEQYLKRSIELSDSLANVEKAAIKTPLDYIVNNKEQLLAQKKQKYQRIIFLVSLLLLLVTGGVFFYRYKLKREIKLSAGKMDELIRRIGLKEDKRSPAKIEELKNIVQLAINNDPAFFVKYNEFDREFSKKLLGLAPNLTAIELEYCLLFKLSFETKEIARYTKVSVRTVEGKKYRIRKKLNIPSNQDVSIWMNHI
;
A
#
# COMPACT_ATOMS: atom_id res chain seq x y z
N MET A 1 -4.97 -14.67 36.34
CA MET A 1 -5.85 -13.58 35.84
C MET A 1 -5.14 -12.22 35.66
N LYS A 2 -4.42 -11.68 36.66
CA LYS A 2 -3.77 -10.35 36.56
C LYS A 2 -2.76 -10.22 35.39
N GLY A 3 -1.96 -11.25 35.10
CA GLY A 3 -1.02 -11.23 33.96
C GLY A 3 -1.68 -11.41 32.57
N PHE A 4 -2.87 -11.98 32.51
CA PHE A 4 -3.62 -12.19 31.25
C PHE A 4 -4.38 -10.92 30.85
N ILE A 5 -5.03 -10.27 31.82
CA ILE A 5 -5.71 -8.98 31.63
C ILE A 5 -4.69 -7.89 31.26
N ALA A 6 -3.48 -7.90 31.85
CA ALA A 6 -2.41 -7.00 31.46
C ALA A 6 -1.92 -7.22 30.01
N LYS A 7 -1.83 -8.46 29.53
CA LYS A 7 -1.44 -8.77 28.14
C LYS A 7 -2.54 -8.43 27.12
N VAL A 8 -3.80 -8.67 27.46
CA VAL A 8 -4.97 -8.30 26.63
C VAL A 8 -5.13 -6.77 26.58
N LEU A 9 -4.93 -6.05 27.69
CA LEU A 9 -4.93 -4.59 27.73
C LEU A 9 -3.73 -3.99 27.00
N PHE A 10 -2.56 -4.62 27.05
CA PHE A 10 -1.40 -4.17 26.27
C PHE A 10 -1.63 -4.35 24.76
N GLY A 11 -2.29 -5.43 24.35
CA GLY A 11 -2.75 -5.62 22.97
C GLY A 11 -3.80 -4.60 22.53
N ALA A 12 -4.69 -4.18 23.42
CA ALA A 12 -5.68 -3.14 23.18
C ALA A 12 -5.09 -1.71 23.19
N LEU A 13 -4.07 -1.44 24.01
CA LEU A 13 -3.37 -0.15 24.06
C LEU A 13 -2.46 0.08 22.85
N ILE A 14 -1.92 -0.99 22.23
CA ILE A 14 -1.19 -0.90 20.96
C ILE A 14 -2.13 -0.55 19.78
N LEU A 15 -3.44 -0.80 19.90
CA LEU A 15 -4.43 -0.38 18.90
C LEU A 15 -4.74 1.13 18.96
N ALA A 16 -4.41 1.82 20.06
CA ALA A 16 -4.71 3.24 20.25
C ALA A 16 -3.50 4.18 20.06
N GLY A 17 -2.29 3.64 19.93
CA GLY A 17 -1.05 4.43 19.88
C GLY A 17 -0.34 4.36 18.54
N ILE A 18 -0.20 5.53 17.92
CA ILE A 18 0.77 5.90 16.87
C ILE A 18 0.22 5.89 15.43
N GLN A 19 -0.28 7.07 15.05
CA GLN A 19 -0.18 7.63 13.71
C GLN A 19 1.31 7.71 13.29
N SER A 20 1.84 6.65 12.73
CA SER A 20 2.95 6.66 11.77
C SER A 20 3.00 5.27 11.14
N HIS A 21 3.74 5.10 10.05
CA HIS A 21 3.95 3.82 9.38
C HIS A 21 4.80 2.84 10.23
N ALA A 22 4.47 2.64 11.50
CA ALA A 22 5.20 1.74 12.38
C ALA A 22 4.99 0.30 11.90
N GLN A 23 6.00 -0.26 11.22
CA GLN A 23 6.07 -1.68 10.93
C GLN A 23 5.99 -2.44 12.26
N TYR A 24 5.04 -3.38 12.38
CA TYR A 24 4.96 -4.25 13.56
C TYR A 24 6.29 -4.99 13.73
N SER A 25 6.83 -4.98 14.94
CA SER A 25 7.96 -5.84 15.31
C SER A 25 7.55 -7.31 15.34
N LYS A 26 8.52 -8.24 15.22
CA LYS A 26 8.28 -9.69 15.36
C LYS A 26 7.52 -10.02 16.64
N LYS A 27 7.90 -9.41 17.77
CA LYS A 27 7.23 -9.61 19.07
C LYS A 27 5.76 -9.19 19.07
N GLN A 28 5.42 -8.08 18.40
CA GLN A 28 4.03 -7.64 18.27
C GLN A 28 3.23 -8.58 17.35
N ILE A 29 3.85 -9.07 16.27
CA ILE A 29 3.24 -10.07 15.38
C ILE A 29 3.00 -11.38 16.14
N ASP A 30 3.98 -11.86 16.90
CA ASP A 30 3.83 -13.08 17.70
C ASP A 30 2.70 -12.93 18.72
N SER A 31 2.58 -11.76 19.35
CA SER A 31 1.46 -11.47 20.26
C SER A 31 0.11 -11.48 19.56
N LEU A 32 0.01 -10.99 18.31
CA LEU A 32 -1.22 -11.07 17.52
C LEU A 32 -1.58 -12.53 17.20
N LEU A 33 -0.59 -13.34 16.83
CA LEU A 33 -0.76 -14.76 16.52
C LEU A 33 -1.17 -15.58 17.75
N ASP A 34 -0.67 -15.23 18.93
CA ASP A 34 -1.12 -15.83 20.18
C ASP A 34 -2.61 -15.52 20.40
N VAL A 35 -3.05 -14.27 20.17
CA VAL A 35 -4.48 -13.90 20.26
C VAL A 35 -5.35 -14.69 19.27
N VAL A 36 -4.88 -14.93 18.04
CA VAL A 36 -5.60 -15.77 17.06
C VAL A 36 -5.87 -17.15 17.65
N SER A 37 -4.89 -17.75 18.31
CA SER A 37 -4.99 -19.09 18.88
C SER A 37 -6.15 -19.19 19.90
N TYR A 38 -6.35 -18.16 20.72
CA TYR A 38 -7.40 -18.13 21.75
C TYR A 38 -8.76 -17.55 21.28
N THR A 39 -8.85 -16.99 20.07
CA THR A 39 -10.08 -16.36 19.59
C THR A 39 -11.07 -17.41 19.06
N ASN A 40 -12.22 -17.60 19.73
CA ASN A 40 -13.22 -18.59 19.31
C ASN A 40 -14.16 -18.11 18.18
N ASN A 41 -14.15 -16.81 17.87
CA ASN A 41 -14.92 -16.25 16.74
C ASN A 41 -14.11 -16.43 15.44
N LEU A 42 -14.71 -17.14 14.47
CA LEU A 42 -14.05 -17.48 13.20
C LEU A 42 -13.56 -16.23 12.47
N GLU A 43 -14.46 -15.28 12.20
CA GLU A 43 -14.16 -14.13 11.35
C GLU A 43 -13.14 -13.19 12.01
N THR A 44 -13.27 -12.97 13.31
CA THR A 44 -12.30 -12.21 14.11
C THR A 44 -10.93 -12.90 14.07
N GLY A 45 -10.88 -14.21 14.29
CA GLY A 45 -9.64 -14.98 14.25
C GLY A 45 -8.98 -14.94 12.86
N VAL A 46 -9.75 -15.13 11.80
CA VAL A 46 -9.29 -15.05 10.40
C VAL A 46 -8.78 -13.65 10.07
N ASN A 47 -9.50 -12.59 10.48
CA ASN A 47 -9.12 -11.20 10.22
C ASN A 47 -7.83 -10.81 10.96
N ILE A 48 -7.68 -11.20 12.23
CA ILE A 48 -6.43 -10.98 12.98
C ILE A 48 -5.29 -11.76 12.34
N GLY A 49 -5.53 -13.01 11.93
CA GLY A 49 -4.55 -13.83 11.20
C GLY A 49 -4.10 -13.17 9.90
N LEU A 50 -5.02 -12.61 9.10
CA LEU A 50 -4.70 -11.90 7.87
C LEU A 50 -3.86 -10.64 8.12
N LYS A 51 -4.17 -9.89 9.18
CA LYS A 51 -3.35 -8.73 9.60
C LYS A 51 -1.94 -9.17 10.01
N ALA A 52 -1.82 -10.22 10.82
CA ALA A 52 -0.53 -10.78 11.22
C ALA A 52 0.28 -11.27 10.01
N TYR A 53 -0.36 -11.86 9.01
CA TYR A 53 0.27 -12.27 7.75
C TYR A 53 0.80 -11.06 6.96
N GLN A 54 -0.02 -10.02 6.77
CA GLN A 54 0.38 -8.79 6.06
C GLN A 54 1.55 -8.08 6.77
N ALA A 55 1.47 -7.98 8.10
CA ALA A 55 2.54 -7.42 8.92
C ALA A 55 3.84 -8.25 8.79
N SER A 56 3.73 -9.57 8.84
CA SER A 56 4.88 -10.48 8.67
C SER A 56 5.51 -10.34 7.29
N LYS A 57 4.70 -10.23 6.24
CA LYS A 57 5.15 -10.03 4.87
C LYS A 57 5.89 -8.69 4.70
N ALA A 58 5.42 -7.63 5.36
CA ALA A 58 6.03 -6.30 5.30
C ALA A 58 7.46 -6.25 5.89
N ILE A 59 7.78 -7.15 6.84
CA ILE A 59 9.10 -7.24 7.48
C ILE A 59 9.87 -8.52 7.09
N ASN A 60 9.42 -9.27 6.09
CA ASN A 60 9.99 -10.55 5.67
C ASN A 60 10.16 -11.59 6.80
N TYR A 61 9.19 -11.66 7.71
CA TYR A 61 9.19 -12.60 8.83
C TYR A 61 8.48 -13.91 8.45
N GLN A 62 9.23 -14.85 7.88
CA GLN A 62 8.70 -16.12 7.34
C GLN A 62 7.93 -16.96 8.36
N GLU A 63 8.45 -17.09 9.58
CA GLU A 63 7.77 -17.83 10.64
C GLU A 63 6.42 -17.19 11.02
N GLY A 64 6.35 -15.86 11.10
CA GLY A 64 5.08 -15.15 11.30
C GLY A 64 4.09 -15.36 10.16
N MET A 65 4.56 -15.41 8.91
CA MET A 65 3.72 -15.70 7.74
C MET A 65 3.12 -17.12 7.83
N VAL A 66 3.96 -18.12 8.11
CA VAL A 66 3.53 -19.53 8.24
C VAL A 66 2.56 -19.70 9.39
N ARG A 67 2.89 -19.16 10.58
CA ARG A 67 2.00 -19.20 11.75
C ARG A 67 0.64 -18.58 11.42
N ALA A 68 0.61 -17.44 10.73
CA ALA A 68 -0.64 -16.77 10.37
C ALA A 68 -1.53 -17.62 9.46
N LEU A 69 -0.96 -18.18 8.39
CA LEU A 69 -1.69 -18.99 7.42
C LEU A 69 -2.18 -20.31 8.01
N LEU A 70 -1.33 -21.01 8.77
CA LEU A 70 -1.69 -22.27 9.43
C LEU A 70 -2.73 -22.05 10.55
N SER A 71 -2.66 -20.93 11.27
CA SER A 71 -3.69 -20.57 12.24
C SER A 71 -5.03 -20.33 11.55
N ARG A 72 -5.03 -19.69 10.38
CA ARG A 72 -6.24 -19.50 9.57
C ARG A 72 -6.82 -20.84 9.08
N ALA A 73 -5.97 -21.75 8.60
CA ALA A 73 -6.38 -23.11 8.21
C ALA A 73 -7.05 -23.84 9.38
N SER A 74 -6.43 -23.80 10.57
CA SER A 74 -7.01 -24.39 11.79
C SER A 74 -8.35 -23.76 12.18
N LYS A 75 -8.51 -22.43 12.06
CA LYS A 75 -9.79 -21.76 12.35
C LYS A 75 -10.90 -22.18 11.39
N TYR A 76 -10.61 -22.25 10.09
CA TYR A 76 -11.58 -22.74 9.12
C TYR A 76 -11.95 -24.21 9.38
N ALA A 77 -10.98 -25.07 9.67
CA ALA A 77 -11.24 -26.47 9.99
C ALA A 77 -12.12 -26.62 11.24
N ASN A 78 -11.86 -25.85 12.30
CA ASN A 78 -12.67 -25.86 13.53
C ASN A 78 -14.09 -25.32 13.31
N ALA A 79 -14.32 -24.56 12.24
CA ALA A 79 -15.64 -24.08 11.82
C ALA A 79 -16.26 -24.97 10.74
N SER A 80 -15.71 -26.18 10.51
CA SER A 80 -16.15 -27.14 9.48
C SER A 80 -16.11 -26.60 8.04
N ARG A 81 -15.33 -25.54 7.79
CA ARG A 81 -15.10 -24.92 6.48
C ARG A 81 -13.86 -25.52 5.84
N PHE A 82 -13.95 -26.81 5.48
CA PHE A 82 -12.78 -27.62 5.12
C PHE A 82 -12.15 -27.23 3.78
N GLU A 83 -12.93 -26.67 2.85
CA GLU A 83 -12.41 -26.15 1.58
C GLU A 83 -11.53 -24.91 1.81
N GLU A 84 -11.97 -23.96 2.64
CA GLU A 84 -11.18 -22.78 2.99
C GLU A 84 -9.99 -23.12 3.88
N ALA A 85 -10.13 -24.13 4.74
CA ALA A 85 -9.01 -24.67 5.50
C ALA A 85 -7.93 -25.21 4.57
N PHE A 86 -8.33 -25.98 3.54
CA PHE A 86 -7.42 -26.53 2.54
C PHE A 86 -6.73 -25.41 1.75
N LYS A 87 -7.50 -24.44 1.24
CA LYS A 87 -6.95 -23.26 0.53
C LYS A 87 -5.92 -22.53 1.39
N ALA A 88 -6.23 -22.28 2.67
CA ALA A 88 -5.31 -21.61 3.58
C ALA A 88 -4.05 -22.42 3.89
N ALA A 89 -4.15 -23.75 3.98
CA ALA A 89 -3.00 -24.64 4.14
C ALA A 89 -2.11 -24.61 2.89
N THR A 90 -2.69 -24.73 1.70
CA THR A 90 -1.96 -24.65 0.42
C THR A 90 -1.27 -23.30 0.22
N GLU A 91 -1.88 -22.19 0.64
CA GLU A 91 -1.20 -20.88 0.64
C GLU A 91 0.05 -20.85 1.55
N ALA A 92 0.06 -21.64 2.63
CA ALA A 92 1.20 -21.73 3.55
C ALA A 92 2.34 -22.62 3.03
N GLU A 93 2.08 -23.48 2.06
CA GLU A 93 2.96 -24.58 1.64
C GLU A 93 4.34 -24.10 1.20
N SER A 94 4.40 -23.19 0.24
CA SER A 94 5.66 -22.67 -0.29
C SER A 94 6.55 -22.03 0.78
N VAL A 95 5.96 -21.26 1.70
CA VAL A 95 6.68 -20.58 2.78
C VAL A 95 7.11 -21.59 3.86
N THR A 96 6.28 -22.59 4.13
CA THR A 96 6.55 -23.64 5.13
C THR A 96 7.69 -24.55 4.69
N ILE A 97 7.67 -25.00 3.44
CA ILE A 97 8.74 -25.81 2.84
C ILE A 97 10.06 -25.03 2.86
N LYS A 98 10.03 -23.75 2.47
CA LYS A 98 11.22 -22.88 2.50
C LYS A 98 11.78 -22.70 3.91
N LEU A 99 10.91 -22.58 4.92
CA LEU A 99 11.32 -22.46 6.32
C LEU A 99 11.93 -23.77 6.87
N ASN A 100 11.58 -24.91 6.25
CA ASN A 100 12.08 -26.25 6.56
C ASN A 100 12.08 -26.60 8.06
N ASN A 101 11.03 -26.19 8.75
CA ASN A 101 10.87 -26.46 10.18
C ASN A 101 9.87 -27.62 10.36
N PRO A 102 10.28 -28.75 10.96
CA PRO A 102 9.44 -29.94 11.06
C PRO A 102 8.15 -29.67 11.85
N ARG A 103 8.16 -28.72 12.80
CA ARG A 103 6.96 -28.35 13.56
C ARG A 103 5.87 -27.77 12.69
N TYR A 104 6.22 -26.96 11.68
CA TYR A 104 5.25 -26.33 10.79
C TYR A 104 4.88 -27.21 9.62
N LEU A 105 5.81 -28.03 9.12
CA LEU A 105 5.52 -29.04 8.10
C LEU A 105 4.44 -30.00 8.61
N VAL A 106 4.55 -30.51 9.83
CA VAL A 106 3.52 -31.41 10.37
C VAL A 106 2.18 -30.72 10.55
N VAL A 107 2.14 -29.44 10.95
CA VAL A 107 0.87 -28.69 11.06
C VAL A 107 0.23 -28.46 9.70
N LEU A 108 1.04 -28.18 8.68
CA LEU A 108 0.59 -28.07 7.30
C LEU A 108 -0.04 -29.38 6.83
N GLU A 109 0.67 -30.50 6.97
CA GLU A 109 0.17 -31.82 6.56
C GLU A 109 -1.06 -32.24 7.36
N ALA A 110 -1.10 -31.95 8.66
CA ALA A 110 -2.28 -32.18 9.49
C ALA A 110 -3.49 -31.37 9.00
N ALA A 111 -3.29 -30.09 8.65
CA ALA A 111 -4.37 -29.26 8.11
C ALA A 111 -4.88 -29.79 6.76
N LYS A 112 -3.98 -30.15 5.84
CA LYS A 112 -4.34 -30.75 4.54
C LYS A 112 -5.04 -32.10 4.73
N GLY A 113 -4.49 -32.97 5.58
CA GLY A 113 -5.04 -34.29 5.89
C GLY A 113 -6.44 -34.23 6.48
N ARG A 114 -6.68 -33.34 7.46
CA ARG A 114 -8.02 -33.12 8.02
C ARG A 114 -8.99 -32.59 6.96
N SER A 115 -8.55 -31.63 6.14
CA SER A 115 -9.37 -31.13 5.03
C SER A 115 -9.73 -32.24 4.04
N TYR A 116 -8.77 -33.05 3.61
CA TYR A 116 -9.02 -34.18 2.71
C TYR A 116 -10.04 -35.16 3.30
N ALA A 117 -9.88 -35.53 4.58
CA ALA A 117 -10.79 -36.47 5.25
C ALA A 117 -12.25 -35.98 5.19
N HIS A 118 -12.50 -34.72 5.56
CA HIS A 118 -13.85 -34.16 5.58
C HIS A 118 -14.42 -33.77 4.21
N LEU A 119 -13.57 -33.63 3.19
CA LEU A 119 -13.97 -33.43 1.80
C LEU A 119 -14.22 -34.76 1.06
N GLY A 120 -14.02 -35.90 1.71
CA GLY A 120 -14.26 -37.24 1.15
C GLY A 120 -13.04 -37.90 0.50
N PHE A 121 -11.87 -37.24 0.50
CA PHE A 121 -10.60 -37.76 -0.02
C PHE A 121 -9.87 -38.59 1.05
N HIS A 122 -10.51 -39.68 1.49
CA HIS A 122 -10.09 -40.43 2.67
C HIS A 122 -8.71 -41.09 2.52
N LYS A 123 -8.35 -41.52 1.30
CA LYS A 123 -7.07 -42.16 1.01
C LYS A 123 -5.94 -41.15 1.05
N GLU A 124 -6.13 -40.02 0.38
CA GLU A 124 -5.20 -38.90 0.36
C GLU A 124 -4.98 -38.35 1.78
N ALA A 125 -6.04 -38.28 2.58
CA ALA A 125 -5.93 -37.93 4.00
C ALA A 125 -5.01 -38.89 4.76
N GLU A 126 -5.24 -40.20 4.63
CA GLU A 126 -4.43 -41.23 5.31
C GLU A 126 -2.97 -41.20 4.85
N GLU A 127 -2.71 -41.14 3.54
CA GLU A 127 -1.35 -41.05 2.98
C GLU A 127 -0.62 -39.78 3.45
N THR A 128 -1.28 -38.63 3.38
CA THR A 128 -0.74 -37.33 3.82
C THR A 128 -0.33 -37.40 5.29
N LEU A 129 -1.22 -37.88 6.16
CA LEU A 129 -1.01 -37.96 7.61
C LEU A 129 0.07 -38.99 7.99
N LEU A 130 0.09 -40.15 7.33
CA LEU A 130 1.12 -41.17 7.57
C LEU A 130 2.51 -40.68 7.16
N SER A 131 2.61 -39.93 6.05
CA SER A 131 3.89 -39.33 5.61
C SER A 131 4.43 -38.27 6.58
N ALA A 132 3.56 -37.65 7.38
CA ALA A 132 3.94 -36.64 8.37
C ALA A 132 4.49 -37.23 9.69
N ILE A 133 4.22 -38.51 9.98
CA ILE A 133 4.70 -39.19 11.20
C ILE A 133 6.24 -39.16 11.33
N PRO A 134 7.04 -39.57 10.33
CA PRO A 134 8.50 -39.51 10.43
C PRO A 134 9.02 -38.07 10.61
N ILE A 135 8.34 -37.07 10.01
CA ILE A 135 8.68 -35.66 10.19
C ILE A 135 8.43 -35.24 11.65
N ALA A 136 7.31 -35.67 12.23
CA ALA A 136 6.98 -35.40 13.62
C ALA A 136 7.98 -36.05 14.59
N GLN A 137 8.41 -37.29 14.31
CA GLN A 137 9.41 -38.01 15.11
C GLN A 137 10.75 -37.26 15.18
N ASN A 138 11.12 -36.54 14.11
CA ASN A 138 12.34 -35.74 14.06
C ASN A 138 12.25 -34.39 14.78
N ILE A 139 11.11 -34.04 15.40
CA ILE A 139 11.00 -32.83 16.23
C ILE A 139 11.80 -33.04 17.53
N ALA A 140 12.82 -32.20 17.74
CA ALA A 140 13.72 -32.30 18.89
C ALA A 140 13.00 -32.11 20.24
N ASP A 141 12.12 -31.11 20.32
CA ASP A 141 11.34 -30.84 21.54
C ASP A 141 10.31 -31.93 21.78
N ALA A 142 10.45 -32.65 22.90
CA ALA A 142 9.64 -33.83 23.19
C ALA A 142 8.14 -33.51 23.33
N ASP A 143 7.80 -32.44 24.05
CA ASP A 143 6.41 -32.03 24.25
C ASP A 143 5.75 -31.69 22.90
N GLN A 144 6.45 -30.98 22.02
CA GLN A 144 5.99 -30.67 20.66
C GLN A 144 5.88 -31.90 19.78
N ARG A 145 6.85 -32.83 19.86
CA ARG A 145 6.81 -34.09 19.11
C ARG A 145 5.56 -34.90 19.49
N HIS A 146 5.33 -35.11 20.78
CA HIS A 146 4.17 -35.84 21.29
C HIS A 146 2.85 -35.14 20.94
N ASN A 147 2.80 -33.80 21.04
CA ASN A 147 1.63 -33.03 20.58
C ASN A 147 1.32 -33.31 19.09
N ARG A 148 2.36 -33.24 18.24
CA ARG A 148 2.20 -33.39 16.79
C ARG A 148 1.82 -34.81 16.40
N LEU A 149 2.42 -35.82 17.02
CA LEU A 149 2.04 -37.22 16.82
C LEU A 149 0.61 -37.49 17.29
N GLY A 150 0.23 -37.00 18.47
CA GLY A 150 -1.14 -37.11 18.96
C GLY A 150 -2.14 -36.49 17.99
N SER A 151 -1.86 -35.29 17.47
CA SER A 151 -2.72 -34.61 16.51
C SER A 151 -2.86 -35.39 15.19
N ILE A 152 -1.79 -36.03 14.70
CA ILE A 152 -1.86 -36.89 13.51
C ILE A 152 -2.80 -38.07 13.78
N TYR A 153 -2.64 -38.75 14.92
CA TYR A 153 -3.47 -39.91 15.27
C TYR A 153 -4.94 -39.54 15.48
N ASP A 154 -5.23 -38.36 16.03
CA ASP A 154 -6.60 -37.86 16.14
C ASP A 154 -7.25 -37.67 14.78
N ILE A 155 -6.55 -37.04 13.83
CA ILE A 155 -7.10 -36.80 12.48
C ILE A 155 -7.25 -38.12 11.72
N LEU A 156 -6.32 -39.07 11.89
CA LEU A 156 -6.48 -40.42 11.36
C LEU A 156 -7.71 -41.11 11.97
N ALA A 157 -7.97 -40.92 13.27
CA ALA A 157 -9.16 -41.45 13.92
C ALA A 157 -10.44 -40.80 13.38
N GLU A 158 -10.46 -39.47 13.21
CA GLU A 158 -11.56 -38.73 12.56
C GLU A 158 -11.85 -39.28 11.15
N ASN A 159 -10.81 -39.49 10.34
CA ASN A 159 -10.96 -40.09 9.02
C ASN A 159 -11.61 -41.48 9.06
N GLN A 160 -11.23 -42.32 10.04
CA GLN A 160 -11.84 -43.63 10.23
C GLN A 160 -13.28 -43.55 10.76
N GLN A 161 -13.62 -42.55 11.59
CA GLN A 161 -15.00 -42.30 12.02
C GLN A 161 -15.89 -41.91 10.84
N LEU A 162 -15.40 -41.07 9.92
CA LEU A 162 -16.13 -40.71 8.70
C LEU A 162 -16.39 -41.94 7.81
N LEU A 163 -15.45 -42.89 7.78
CA LEU A 163 -15.62 -44.20 7.14
C LEU A 163 -16.47 -45.18 7.96
N LYS A 164 -17.02 -44.77 9.11
CA LYS A 164 -17.79 -45.59 10.06
C LYS A 164 -17.01 -46.76 10.68
N ASN A 165 -15.69 -46.73 10.60
CA ASN A 165 -14.78 -47.72 11.19
C ASN A 165 -14.45 -47.37 12.64
N ASN A 166 -15.47 -47.33 13.50
CA ASN A 166 -15.34 -46.85 14.89
C ASN A 166 -14.33 -47.66 15.72
N ALA A 167 -14.16 -48.97 15.46
CA ALA A 167 -13.16 -49.77 16.16
C ALA A 167 -11.71 -49.36 15.80
N LYS A 168 -11.43 -49.09 14.51
CA LYS A 168 -10.11 -48.60 14.08
C LYS A 168 -9.88 -47.17 14.60
N ALA A 169 -10.92 -46.34 14.62
CA ALA A 169 -10.86 -45.02 15.23
C ALA A 169 -10.51 -45.09 16.72
N LEU A 170 -11.10 -46.00 17.50
CA LEU A 170 -10.79 -46.17 18.92
C LEU A 170 -9.30 -46.49 19.16
N ILE A 171 -8.74 -47.41 18.36
CA ILE A 171 -7.31 -47.77 18.43
C ILE A 171 -6.44 -46.52 18.19
N LEU A 172 -6.79 -45.70 17.20
CA LEU A 172 -6.07 -44.47 16.89
C LEU A 172 -6.24 -43.40 17.98
N ARG A 173 -7.44 -43.26 18.58
CA ARG A 173 -7.66 -42.37 19.74
C ARG A 173 -6.83 -42.80 20.96
N HIS A 174 -6.66 -44.10 21.19
CA HIS A 174 -5.75 -44.59 22.24
C HIS A 174 -4.29 -44.25 21.94
N LYS A 175 -3.84 -44.36 20.69
CA LYS A 175 -2.50 -43.91 20.29
C LYS A 175 -2.32 -42.40 20.52
N ALA A 176 -3.30 -41.59 20.12
CA ALA A 176 -3.29 -40.16 20.36
C ALA A 176 -3.19 -39.83 21.85
N TYR A 177 -4.04 -40.46 22.68
CA TYR A 177 -4.03 -40.30 24.13
C TYR A 177 -2.69 -40.71 24.76
N ALA A 178 -2.09 -41.80 24.28
CA ALA A 178 -0.78 -42.25 24.74
C ALA A 178 0.30 -41.21 24.47
N GLU A 179 0.34 -40.63 23.26
CA GLU A 179 1.25 -39.54 22.91
C GLU A 179 1.04 -38.31 23.80
N TYR A 180 -0.20 -37.83 23.92
CA TYR A 180 -0.50 -36.66 24.76
C TYR A 180 -0.18 -36.88 26.24
N SER A 181 -0.27 -38.12 26.73
CA SER A 181 0.08 -38.47 28.10
C SER A 181 1.56 -38.26 28.40
N GLN A 182 2.43 -38.43 27.40
CA GLN A 182 3.89 -38.22 27.51
C GLN A 182 4.29 -36.75 27.58
N ILE A 183 3.38 -35.82 27.26
CA ILE A 183 3.65 -34.38 27.37
C ILE A 183 3.80 -34.01 28.85
N LYS A 184 4.96 -33.47 29.20
CA LYS A 184 5.30 -33.09 30.58
C LYS A 184 4.55 -31.84 31.00
N ASP A 185 4.65 -30.78 30.20
CA ASP A 185 3.93 -29.53 30.45
C ASP A 185 2.74 -29.37 29.51
N LYS A 186 1.62 -29.98 29.92
CA LYS A 186 0.35 -29.91 29.17
C LYS A 186 -0.20 -28.48 29.06
N ARG A 187 0.23 -27.53 29.91
CA ARG A 187 -0.23 -26.13 29.86
C ARG A 187 0.28 -25.38 28.62
N LYS A 188 1.31 -25.90 27.94
CA LYS A 188 1.83 -25.34 26.68
C LYS A 188 0.83 -25.46 25.53
N PHE A 189 -0.12 -26.38 25.62
CA PHE A 189 -1.05 -26.67 24.54
C PHE A 189 -2.48 -26.57 25.04
N PRO A 190 -3.33 -25.79 24.35
CA PRO A 190 -4.71 -25.62 24.79
C PRO A 190 -5.45 -26.95 24.70
N ASN A 191 -6.23 -27.27 25.74
CA ASN A 191 -7.20 -28.36 25.77
C ASN A 191 -6.61 -29.78 25.77
N ILE A 192 -5.30 -29.94 25.66
CA ILE A 192 -4.65 -31.24 25.46
C ILE A 192 -4.77 -32.16 26.67
N ALA A 193 -5.00 -31.60 27.87
CA ALA A 193 -5.07 -32.40 29.08
C ALA A 193 -6.39 -33.19 29.15
N SER A 194 -7.51 -32.58 28.72
CA SER A 194 -8.84 -33.18 28.85
C SER A 194 -9.53 -33.53 27.53
N LEU A 195 -9.27 -32.84 26.42
CA LEU A 195 -9.91 -33.12 25.13
C LEU A 195 -9.72 -34.58 24.65
N PRO A 196 -8.52 -35.18 24.72
CA PRO A 196 -8.34 -36.56 24.29
C PRO A 196 -9.18 -37.59 25.08
N LEU A 197 -9.56 -37.25 26.33
CA LEU A 197 -10.45 -38.07 27.14
C LEU A 197 -11.90 -37.96 26.65
N CYS A 198 -12.35 -36.76 26.25
CA CYS A 198 -13.65 -36.58 25.60
C CYS A 198 -13.71 -37.35 24.28
N ASP A 199 -12.66 -37.28 23.47
CA ASP A 199 -12.61 -37.97 22.17
C ASP A 199 -12.67 -39.51 22.33
N LEU A 200 -12.03 -40.06 23.37
CA LEU A 200 -12.20 -41.46 23.74
C LEU A 200 -13.63 -41.76 24.18
N ALA A 201 -14.21 -40.92 25.04
CA ALA A 201 -15.57 -41.09 25.53
C ALA A 201 -16.62 -41.09 24.41
N ASP A 202 -16.51 -40.15 23.47
CA ASP A 202 -17.38 -40.06 22.29
C ASP A 202 -17.27 -41.32 21.43
N ASN A 203 -16.06 -41.84 21.26
CA ASN A 203 -15.84 -43.05 20.47
C ASN A 203 -16.41 -44.30 21.16
N PHE A 204 -16.22 -44.43 22.48
CA PHE A 204 -16.87 -45.47 23.29
C PHE A 204 -18.40 -45.39 23.23
N SER A 205 -18.95 -44.17 23.30
CA SER A 205 -20.39 -43.91 23.16
C SER A 205 -20.90 -44.38 21.80
N THR A 206 -20.18 -44.08 20.73
CA THR A 206 -20.51 -44.52 19.36
C THR A 206 -20.48 -46.05 19.21
N LEU A 207 -19.62 -46.73 19.97
CA LEU A 207 -19.56 -48.19 20.05
C LEU A 207 -20.57 -48.79 21.05
N ASN A 208 -21.48 -47.97 21.60
CA ASN A 208 -22.45 -48.35 22.62
C ASN A 208 -21.83 -48.90 23.92
N GLN A 209 -20.57 -48.57 24.21
CA GLN A 209 -19.86 -48.92 25.44
C GLN A 209 -20.05 -47.82 26.49
N LEU A 210 -21.29 -47.68 26.95
CA LEU A 210 -21.75 -46.51 27.69
C LEU A 210 -21.05 -46.30 29.05
N ASP A 211 -20.69 -47.37 29.75
CA ASP A 211 -19.96 -47.28 31.03
C ASP A 211 -18.56 -46.70 30.85
N SER A 212 -17.88 -47.10 29.76
CA SER A 212 -16.56 -46.56 29.42
C SER A 212 -16.67 -45.10 28.99
N ALA A 213 -17.68 -44.75 28.18
CA ALA A 213 -17.95 -43.37 27.80
C ALA A 213 -18.16 -42.48 29.04
N GLU A 214 -19.02 -42.91 29.97
CA GLU A 214 -19.28 -42.21 31.22
C GLU A 214 -18.00 -42.02 32.06
N PHE A 215 -17.19 -43.07 32.21
CA PHE A 215 -15.92 -43.01 32.93
C PHE A 215 -14.99 -41.94 32.34
N TYR A 216 -14.81 -41.95 31.01
CA TYR A 216 -13.90 -41.01 30.36
C TYR A 216 -14.42 -39.57 30.36
N PHE A 217 -15.73 -39.32 30.21
CA PHE A 217 -16.30 -37.98 30.39
C PHE A 217 -16.10 -37.45 31.81
N LYS A 218 -16.36 -38.27 32.84
CA LYS A 218 -16.13 -37.89 34.24
C LYS A 218 -14.66 -37.57 34.50
N LYS A 219 -13.74 -38.38 33.96
CA LYS A 219 -12.29 -38.13 34.03
C LYS A 219 -11.92 -36.82 33.32
N ALA A 220 -12.47 -36.55 32.14
CA ALA A 220 -12.24 -35.32 31.41
C ALA A 220 -12.68 -34.08 32.21
N ILE A 221 -13.84 -34.12 32.86
CA ILE A 221 -14.35 -33.03 33.71
C ILE A 221 -13.39 -32.69 34.85
N ILE A 222 -12.82 -33.71 35.50
CA ILE A 222 -11.88 -33.56 36.62
C ILE A 222 -10.58 -32.93 36.10
N VAL A 223 -10.00 -33.49 35.05
CA VAL A 223 -8.73 -33.00 34.47
C VAL A 223 -8.91 -31.59 33.91
N ALA A 224 -10.02 -31.31 33.23
CA ALA A 224 -10.31 -29.98 32.70
C ALA A 224 -10.38 -28.93 33.82
N LYS A 225 -10.91 -29.28 35.00
CA LYS A 225 -10.91 -28.39 36.17
C LYS A 225 -9.47 -28.13 36.66
N GLU A 226 -8.64 -29.17 36.77
CA GLU A 226 -7.25 -29.06 37.23
C GLU A 226 -6.40 -28.15 36.32
N TYR A 227 -6.60 -28.26 35.00
CA TYR A 227 -5.87 -27.48 34.00
C TYR A 227 -6.53 -26.16 33.62
N ASN A 228 -7.67 -25.81 34.24
CA ASN A 228 -8.49 -24.63 33.91
C ASN A 228 -8.98 -24.61 32.44
N GLU A 229 -9.22 -25.79 31.86
CA GLU A 229 -9.80 -25.97 30.52
C GLU A 229 -11.33 -25.89 30.60
N ASN A 230 -11.84 -24.75 31.09
CA ASN A 230 -13.26 -24.57 31.44
C ASN A 230 -14.21 -24.84 30.27
N PHE A 231 -13.78 -24.54 29.04
CA PHE A 231 -14.54 -24.85 27.83
C PHE A 231 -14.75 -26.36 27.67
N ILE A 232 -13.67 -27.14 27.78
CA ILE A 232 -13.73 -28.60 27.64
C ILE A 232 -14.52 -29.21 28.80
N ARG A 233 -14.36 -28.67 30.01
CA ARG A 233 -15.14 -29.08 31.17
C ARG A 233 -16.65 -28.95 30.91
N ALA A 234 -17.08 -27.80 30.38
CA ALA A 234 -18.47 -27.54 30.06
C ALA A 234 -18.98 -28.43 28.92
N ALA A 235 -18.18 -28.64 27.87
CA ALA A 235 -18.49 -29.55 26.79
C ALA A 235 -18.66 -31.01 27.27
N ALA A 236 -17.77 -31.47 28.15
CA ALA A 236 -17.83 -32.80 28.74
C ALA A 236 -19.08 -32.98 29.63
N PHE A 237 -19.50 -31.95 30.38
CA PHE A 237 -20.79 -31.98 31.09
C PHE A 237 -21.98 -32.08 30.13
N ASN A 238 -21.96 -31.37 29.00
CA ASN A 238 -23.03 -31.45 28.01
C ASN A 238 -23.11 -32.85 27.39
N ALA A 239 -21.96 -33.40 26.95
CA ALA A 239 -21.88 -34.73 26.37
C ALA A 239 -22.28 -35.84 27.37
N LEU A 240 -21.92 -35.69 28.64
CA LEU A 240 -22.39 -36.58 29.71
C LEU A 240 -23.91 -36.47 29.91
N GLY A 241 -24.48 -35.27 29.77
CA GLY A 241 -25.93 -35.06 29.74
C GLY A 241 -26.61 -35.79 28.59
N ASP A 242 -26.04 -35.70 27.38
CA ASP A 242 -26.52 -36.43 26.20
C ASP A 242 -26.48 -37.95 26.43
N LEU A 243 -25.39 -38.45 27.00
CA LEU A 243 -25.22 -39.86 27.34
C LEU A 243 -26.27 -40.34 28.36
N TYR A 244 -26.50 -39.59 29.44
CA TYR A 244 -27.53 -39.93 30.42
C TYR A 244 -28.95 -39.85 29.84
N TYR A 245 -29.22 -38.88 28.97
CA TYR A 245 -30.50 -38.78 28.28
C TYR A 245 -30.75 -40.01 27.40
N GLN A 246 -29.74 -40.47 26.64
CA GLN A 246 -29.82 -41.71 25.85
C GLN A 246 -30.10 -42.93 26.72
N GLN A 247 -29.53 -42.99 27.92
CA GLN A 247 -29.79 -44.02 28.92
C GLN A 247 -31.14 -43.86 29.64
N LYS A 248 -31.93 -42.84 29.30
CA LYS A 248 -33.19 -42.45 29.99
C LYS A 248 -33.01 -42.08 31.46
N LYS A 249 -31.78 -41.77 31.88
CA LYS A 249 -31.41 -41.25 33.22
C LYS A 249 -31.64 -39.73 33.26
N TYR A 250 -32.91 -39.33 33.17
CA TYR A 250 -33.26 -37.92 32.93
C TYR A 250 -32.85 -36.98 34.06
N ARG A 251 -32.82 -37.44 35.32
CA ARG A 251 -32.39 -36.60 36.46
C ARG A 251 -30.89 -36.35 36.44
N GLU A 252 -30.09 -37.36 36.12
CA GLU A 252 -28.64 -37.24 35.95
C GLU A 252 -28.28 -36.39 34.72
N ALA A 253 -29.07 -36.51 33.64
CA ALA A 253 -28.99 -35.64 32.48
C ALA A 253 -29.29 -34.18 32.85
N GLU A 254 -30.35 -33.92 33.63
CA GLU A 254 -30.70 -32.58 34.14
C GLU A 254 -29.52 -31.92 34.86
N ILE A 255 -28.90 -32.66 35.79
CA ILE A 255 -27.74 -32.18 36.57
C ILE A 255 -26.58 -31.85 35.64
N SER A 256 -26.27 -32.75 34.71
CA SER A 256 -25.14 -32.60 33.79
C SER A 256 -25.32 -31.41 32.86
N TYR A 257 -26.50 -31.24 32.26
CA TYR A 257 -26.78 -30.06 31.43
C TYR A 257 -26.83 -28.76 32.23
N LYS A 258 -27.31 -28.75 33.49
CA LYS A 258 -27.24 -27.55 34.36
C LYS A 258 -25.80 -27.15 34.65
N ASN A 259 -24.92 -28.12 34.91
CA ASN A 259 -23.50 -27.87 35.09
C ASN A 259 -22.86 -27.29 33.81
N ALA A 260 -23.19 -27.84 32.65
CA ALA A 260 -22.76 -27.31 31.36
C ALA A 260 -23.27 -25.87 31.16
N PHE A 261 -24.56 -25.64 31.39
CA PHE A 261 -25.22 -24.34 31.26
C PHE A 261 -24.55 -23.26 32.14
N ASN A 262 -24.31 -23.56 33.42
CA ASN A 262 -23.66 -22.64 34.35
C ASN A 262 -22.23 -22.32 33.90
N ALA A 263 -21.46 -23.35 33.53
CA ALA A 263 -20.09 -23.16 33.05
C ALA A 263 -20.02 -22.34 31.75
N PHE A 264 -20.91 -22.57 30.79
CA PHE A 264 -20.99 -21.77 29.56
C PHE A 264 -21.44 -20.33 29.82
N THR A 265 -22.31 -20.11 30.81
CA THR A 265 -22.73 -18.76 31.23
C THR A 265 -21.55 -17.96 31.75
N GLU A 266 -20.69 -18.57 32.58
CA GLU A 266 -19.46 -17.93 33.08
C GLU A 266 -18.47 -17.60 31.95
N LEU A 267 -18.39 -18.45 30.93
CA LEU A 267 -17.55 -18.25 29.75
C LEU A 267 -18.07 -17.17 28.79
N LYS A 268 -19.32 -16.72 28.95
CA LYS A 268 -19.99 -15.77 28.06
C LYS A 268 -20.02 -16.22 26.58
N ASP A 269 -20.00 -17.53 26.32
CA ASP A 269 -20.12 -18.08 24.95
C ASP A 269 -21.57 -18.50 24.68
N ALA A 270 -22.33 -17.59 24.06
CA ALA A 270 -23.75 -17.80 23.79
C ALA A 270 -24.03 -18.95 22.80
N ARG A 271 -23.07 -19.34 21.94
CA ARG A 271 -23.27 -20.41 20.93
C ARG A 271 -23.47 -21.76 21.58
N ILE A 272 -22.68 -22.04 22.61
CA ILE A 272 -22.68 -23.35 23.26
C ILE A 272 -23.69 -23.38 24.41
N LEU A 273 -24.01 -22.23 24.99
CA LEU A 273 -25.14 -22.07 25.91
C LEU A 273 -26.46 -22.58 25.30
N LYS A 274 -26.64 -22.41 23.97
CA LYS A 274 -27.78 -22.97 23.22
C LYS A 274 -27.88 -24.49 23.36
N SER A 275 -26.78 -25.23 23.24
CA SER A 275 -26.78 -26.69 23.28
C SER A 275 -27.28 -27.23 24.62
N ALA A 276 -26.80 -26.66 25.72
CA ALA A 276 -27.25 -27.01 27.06
C ALA A 276 -28.74 -26.65 27.30
N CYS A 277 -29.21 -25.51 26.77
CA CYS A 277 -30.64 -25.15 26.81
C CYS A 277 -31.51 -26.17 26.06
N VAL A 278 -31.08 -26.63 24.88
CA VAL A 278 -31.81 -27.66 24.11
C VAL A 278 -31.82 -28.99 24.88
N GLY A 279 -30.69 -29.39 25.46
CA GLY A 279 -30.60 -30.58 26.32
C GLY A 279 -31.56 -30.52 27.51
N LEU A 280 -31.56 -29.39 28.24
CA LEU A 280 -32.48 -29.17 29.36
C LEU A 280 -33.94 -29.18 28.91
N SER A 281 -34.27 -28.56 27.77
CA SER A 281 -35.63 -28.58 27.22
C SER A 281 -36.13 -30.00 26.97
N LYS A 282 -35.30 -30.84 26.32
CA LYS A 282 -35.61 -32.27 26.08
C LYS A 282 -35.78 -33.05 27.38
N VAL A 283 -34.91 -32.82 28.36
CA VAL A 283 -35.00 -33.47 29.67
C VAL A 283 -36.29 -33.11 30.40
N TYR A 284 -36.66 -31.83 30.44
CA TYR A 284 -37.90 -31.40 31.10
C TYR A 284 -39.14 -31.88 30.36
N ASP A 285 -39.12 -31.96 29.03
CA ASP A 285 -40.21 -32.57 28.26
C ASP A 285 -40.38 -34.06 28.60
N ALA A 286 -39.27 -34.82 28.65
CA ALA A 286 -39.27 -36.22 29.06
C ALA A 286 -39.71 -36.44 30.53
N LEU A 287 -39.54 -35.44 31.39
CA LEU A 287 -40.03 -35.40 32.77
C LEU A 287 -41.47 -34.87 32.90
N ASN A 288 -42.15 -34.58 31.79
CA ASN A 288 -43.48 -33.96 31.71
C ASN A 288 -43.58 -32.55 32.35
N GLU A 289 -42.46 -31.84 32.51
CA GLU A 289 -42.37 -30.49 33.04
C GLU A 289 -42.46 -29.44 31.90
N LYS A 290 -43.58 -29.43 31.16
CA LYS A 290 -43.77 -28.67 29.91
C LYS A 290 -43.42 -27.18 29.99
N VAL A 291 -43.78 -26.51 31.10
CA VAL A 291 -43.49 -25.09 31.30
C VAL A 291 -41.98 -24.82 31.31
N LYS A 292 -41.19 -25.67 31.98
CA LYS A 292 -39.73 -25.52 32.00
C LYS A 292 -39.13 -25.86 30.64
N ALA A 293 -39.66 -26.89 29.97
CA ALA A 293 -39.21 -27.26 28.63
C ALA A 293 -39.35 -26.08 27.64
N GLU A 294 -40.49 -25.40 27.66
CA GLU A 294 -40.77 -24.23 26.83
C GLU A 294 -39.86 -23.04 27.19
N GLN A 295 -39.62 -22.78 28.48
CA GLN A 295 -38.72 -21.72 28.94
C GLN A 295 -37.29 -21.90 28.39
N TYR A 296 -36.73 -23.10 28.51
CA TYR A 296 -35.38 -23.37 28.00
C TYR A 296 -35.32 -23.37 26.47
N LEU A 297 -36.38 -23.81 25.80
CA LEU A 297 -36.48 -23.71 24.34
C LEU A 297 -36.48 -22.25 23.87
N LYS A 298 -37.32 -21.40 24.48
CA LYS A 298 -37.38 -19.96 24.19
C LYS A 298 -36.01 -19.30 24.41
N ARG A 299 -35.35 -19.61 25.52
CA ARG A 299 -34.00 -19.11 25.81
C ARG A 299 -32.98 -19.52 24.74
N SER A 300 -33.08 -20.73 24.20
CA SER A 300 -32.20 -21.20 23.11
C SER A 300 -32.38 -20.42 21.80
N ILE A 301 -33.62 -19.96 21.53
CA ILE A 301 -33.97 -19.15 20.35
C ILE A 301 -33.45 -17.72 20.53
N GLU A 302 -33.71 -17.09 21.68
CA GLU A 302 -33.21 -15.73 21.99
C GLU A 302 -31.68 -15.63 21.88
N LEU A 303 -30.97 -16.67 22.33
CA LEU A 303 -29.53 -16.77 22.18
C LEU A 303 -29.10 -16.84 20.71
N SER A 304 -29.88 -17.51 19.84
CA SER A 304 -29.59 -17.60 18.40
C SER A 304 -29.70 -16.23 17.71
N ASP A 305 -30.71 -15.44 18.05
CA ASP A 305 -30.92 -14.10 17.48
C ASP A 305 -29.85 -13.10 17.94
N SER A 306 -29.48 -13.16 19.22
CA SER A 306 -28.41 -12.34 19.79
C SER A 306 -27.05 -12.63 19.13
N LEU A 307 -26.75 -13.92 18.88
CA LEU A 307 -25.52 -14.34 18.21
C LEU A 307 -25.43 -13.82 16.77
N ALA A 308 -26.51 -13.94 15.98
CA ALA A 308 -26.54 -13.45 14.61
C ALA A 308 -26.27 -11.93 14.52
N ASN A 309 -26.72 -11.17 15.52
CA ASN A 309 -26.48 -9.73 15.60
C ASN A 309 -25.06 -9.37 16.05
N VAL A 310 -24.50 -10.12 17.01
CA VAL A 310 -23.09 -9.96 17.43
C VAL A 310 -22.13 -10.33 16.30
N GLU A 311 -22.41 -11.39 15.55
CA GLU A 311 -21.62 -11.81 14.38
C GLU A 311 -21.62 -10.72 13.30
N LYS A 312 -22.79 -10.18 12.94
CA LYS A 312 -22.89 -9.04 11.99
C LYS A 312 -22.12 -7.80 12.48
N ALA A 313 -22.20 -7.48 13.76
CA ALA A 313 -21.49 -6.33 14.33
C ALA A 313 -19.96 -6.52 14.35
N ALA A 314 -19.49 -7.72 14.69
CA ALA A 314 -18.07 -8.08 14.73
C ALA A 314 -17.39 -8.07 13.35
N ILE A 315 -18.14 -8.29 12.27
CA ILE A 315 -17.67 -8.14 10.87
C ILE A 315 -17.60 -6.67 10.47
N LYS A 316 -18.60 -5.89 10.86
CA LYS A 316 -18.75 -4.50 10.44
C LYS A 316 -17.60 -3.63 10.92
N THR A 317 -17.18 -3.76 12.18
CA THR A 317 -16.12 -2.89 12.74
C THR A 317 -14.75 -3.07 12.05
N PRO A 318 -14.24 -4.29 11.80
CA PRO A 318 -13.01 -4.48 11.02
C PRO A 318 -13.18 -4.13 9.54
N LEU A 319 -14.35 -4.37 8.94
CA LEU A 319 -14.63 -4.01 7.54
C LEU A 319 -14.63 -2.49 7.33
N ASP A 320 -15.31 -1.75 8.21
CA ASP A 320 -15.34 -0.28 8.21
C ASP A 320 -13.93 0.28 8.37
N TYR A 321 -13.10 -0.32 9.24
CA TYR A 321 -11.70 0.05 9.38
C TYR A 321 -10.87 -0.20 8.09
N ILE A 322 -11.09 -1.33 7.41
CA ILE A 322 -10.38 -1.65 6.15
C ILE A 322 -10.81 -0.73 5.01
N VAL A 323 -12.11 -0.46 4.90
CA VAL A 323 -12.68 0.46 3.89
C VAL A 323 -12.14 1.87 4.13
N ASN A 324 -12.21 2.37 5.36
CA ASN A 324 -11.68 3.68 5.73
C ASN A 324 -10.17 3.79 5.48
N ASN A 325 -9.39 2.74 5.77
CA ASN A 325 -7.95 2.73 5.46
C ASN A 325 -7.68 2.73 3.95
N LYS A 326 -8.47 2.00 3.15
CA LYS A 326 -8.37 2.04 1.68
C LYS A 326 -8.71 3.42 1.14
N GLU A 327 -9.78 4.04 1.63
CA GLU A 327 -10.20 5.39 1.25
C GLU A 327 -9.14 6.44 1.61
N GLN A 328 -8.55 6.36 2.80
CA GLN A 328 -7.44 7.23 3.20
C GLN A 328 -6.20 7.04 2.31
N LEU A 329 -5.85 5.80 1.95
CA LEU A 329 -4.72 5.52 1.05
C LEU A 329 -4.97 6.08 -0.35
N LEU A 330 -6.20 5.97 -0.85
CA LEU A 330 -6.63 6.56 -2.13
C LEU A 330 -6.61 8.09 -2.08
N ALA A 331 -7.06 8.69 -0.98
CA ALA A 331 -7.02 10.14 -0.76
C ALA A 331 -5.57 10.66 -0.74
N GLN A 332 -4.65 9.97 -0.06
CA GLN A 332 -3.23 10.30 -0.06
C GLN A 332 -2.60 10.20 -1.46
N LYS A 333 -2.94 9.14 -2.22
CA LYS A 333 -2.52 9.03 -3.63
C LYS A 333 -3.05 10.20 -4.46
N LYS A 334 -4.34 10.53 -4.32
CA LYS A 334 -4.97 11.66 -5.03
C LYS A 334 -4.28 12.99 -4.69
N GLN A 335 -3.97 13.23 -3.42
CA GLN A 335 -3.25 14.43 -2.98
C GLN A 335 -1.83 14.50 -3.57
N LYS A 336 -1.13 13.36 -3.66
CA LYS A 336 0.18 13.27 -4.33
C LYS A 336 0.09 13.62 -5.82
N TYR A 337 -0.91 13.09 -6.54
CA TYR A 337 -1.12 13.42 -7.95
C TYR A 337 -1.50 14.89 -8.16
N GLN A 338 -2.35 15.46 -7.32
CA GLN A 338 -2.70 16.89 -7.39
C GLN A 338 -1.47 17.78 -7.18
N ARG A 339 -0.56 17.45 -6.25
CA ARG A 339 0.72 18.16 -6.09
C ARG A 339 1.59 18.08 -7.34
N ILE A 340 1.69 16.90 -7.96
CA ILE A 340 2.47 16.72 -9.21
C ILE A 340 1.87 17.55 -10.34
N ILE A 341 0.55 17.50 -10.54
CA ILE A 341 -0.14 18.28 -11.58
C ILE A 341 0.07 19.78 -11.36
N PHE A 342 -0.03 20.26 -10.12
CA PHE A 342 0.22 21.66 -9.80
C PHE A 342 1.65 22.09 -10.16
N LEU A 343 2.66 21.28 -9.83
CA LEU A 343 4.07 21.57 -10.16
C LEU A 343 4.30 21.61 -11.68
N VAL A 344 3.70 20.68 -12.43
CA VAL A 344 3.81 20.64 -13.90
C VAL A 344 3.13 21.84 -14.54
N SER A 345 1.93 22.21 -14.06
CA SER A 345 1.21 23.40 -14.55
C SER A 345 1.99 24.69 -14.26
N LEU A 346 2.62 24.81 -13.10
CA LEU A 346 3.47 25.95 -12.74
C LEU A 346 4.69 26.06 -13.67
N LEU A 347 5.34 24.93 -13.98
CA LEU A 347 6.46 24.89 -14.91
C LEU A 347 6.05 25.34 -16.33
N LEU A 348 4.90 24.85 -16.82
CA LEU A 348 4.34 25.26 -18.11
C LEU A 348 4.06 26.78 -18.15
N LEU A 349 3.53 27.33 -17.05
CA LEU A 349 3.28 28.78 -16.91
C LEU A 349 4.58 29.60 -16.95
N LEU A 350 5.65 29.12 -16.31
CA LEU A 350 6.96 29.77 -16.36
C LEU A 350 7.58 29.70 -17.76
N VAL A 351 7.48 28.56 -18.45
CA VAL A 351 8.00 28.40 -19.82
C VAL A 351 7.26 29.33 -20.79
N THR A 352 5.93 29.33 -20.75
CA THR A 352 5.10 30.21 -21.58
C THR A 352 5.35 31.69 -21.29
N GLY A 353 5.46 32.07 -20.01
CA GLY A 353 5.85 33.41 -19.59
C GLY A 353 7.24 33.80 -20.11
N GLY A 354 8.21 32.89 -20.05
CA GLY A 354 9.56 33.09 -20.57
C GLY A 354 9.58 33.30 -22.09
N VAL A 355 8.82 32.50 -22.85
CA VAL A 355 8.68 32.66 -24.31
C VAL A 355 8.01 33.99 -24.65
N PHE A 356 6.96 34.37 -23.92
CA PHE A 356 6.28 35.65 -24.12
C PHE A 356 7.22 36.82 -23.84
N PHE A 357 7.96 36.77 -22.73
CA PHE A 357 8.95 37.77 -22.37
C PHE A 357 10.05 37.90 -23.43
N TYR A 358 10.56 36.77 -23.93
CA TYR A 358 11.54 36.75 -25.02
C TYR A 358 11.00 37.41 -26.29
N ARG A 359 9.78 37.07 -26.72
CA ARG A 359 9.11 37.69 -27.88
C ARG A 359 8.87 39.18 -27.69
N TYR A 360 8.43 39.59 -26.49
CA TYR A 360 8.22 40.99 -26.15
C TYR A 360 9.52 41.78 -26.25
N LYS A 361 10.62 41.24 -25.71
CA LYS A 361 11.95 41.86 -25.79
C LYS A 361 12.39 42.04 -27.25
N LEU A 362 12.27 40.99 -28.05
CA LEU A 362 12.65 41.02 -29.47
C LEU A 362 11.84 42.06 -30.27
N LYS A 363 10.51 42.10 -30.06
CA LYS A 363 9.63 43.06 -30.74
C LYS A 363 9.96 44.51 -30.36
N ARG A 364 10.31 44.76 -29.09
CA ARG A 364 10.72 46.09 -28.61
C ARG A 364 12.03 46.54 -29.26
N GLU A 365 13.02 45.66 -29.38
CA GLU A 365 14.30 45.98 -30.05
C GLU A 365 14.11 46.32 -31.52
N ILE A 366 13.28 45.55 -32.26
CA ILE A 366 12.96 45.81 -33.66
C ILE A 366 12.29 47.19 -33.83
N LYS A 367 11.30 47.52 -32.98
CA LYS A 367 10.59 48.82 -33.05
C LYS A 367 11.52 50.00 -32.79
N LEU A 368 12.47 49.84 -31.87
CA LEU A 368 13.46 50.88 -31.56
C LEU A 368 14.45 51.11 -32.72
N SER A 369 14.78 50.06 -33.47
CA SER A 369 15.65 50.17 -34.66
C SER A 369 14.93 50.85 -35.83
N ALA A 370 13.66 50.53 -36.07
CA ALA A 370 12.85 51.15 -37.13
C ALA A 370 12.67 52.67 -36.91
N GLY A 371 12.33 53.10 -35.69
CA GLY A 371 12.14 54.53 -35.40
C GLY A 371 13.40 55.38 -35.58
N LYS A 372 14.59 54.81 -35.33
CA LYS A 372 15.87 55.50 -35.61
C LYS A 372 16.15 55.67 -37.09
N MET A 373 15.74 54.69 -37.90
CA MET A 373 15.87 54.78 -39.35
C MET A 373 14.95 55.85 -39.95
N ASP A 374 13.70 55.94 -39.47
CA ASP A 374 12.75 56.98 -39.90
C ASP A 374 13.24 58.40 -39.53
N GLU A 375 13.82 58.55 -38.33
CA GLU A 375 14.40 59.83 -37.89
C GLU A 375 15.57 60.25 -38.78
N LEU A 376 16.46 59.32 -39.13
CA LEU A 376 17.63 59.60 -39.96
C LEU A 376 17.22 60.00 -41.39
N ILE A 377 16.22 59.32 -41.97
CA ILE A 377 15.64 59.69 -43.27
C ILE A 377 15.07 61.11 -43.22
N ARG A 378 14.38 61.48 -42.13
CA ARG A 378 13.84 62.83 -41.97
C ARG A 378 14.95 63.89 -41.92
N ARG A 379 16.08 63.60 -41.28
CA ARG A 379 17.25 64.51 -41.22
C ARG A 379 17.89 64.69 -42.59
N ILE A 380 18.02 63.61 -43.36
CA ILE A 380 18.55 63.64 -44.73
C ILE A 380 17.60 64.39 -45.68
N GLY A 381 16.28 64.32 -45.43
CA GLY A 381 15.22 64.96 -46.22
C GLY A 381 14.94 66.44 -45.91
N LEU A 382 15.77 67.12 -45.10
CA LEU A 382 15.60 68.56 -44.83
C LEU A 382 16.15 69.43 -45.98
N LYS A 383 15.36 69.48 -47.05
CA LYS A 383 14.91 70.66 -47.82
C LYS A 383 14.19 70.11 -49.06
N GLU A 384 12.92 70.45 -49.18
CA GLU A 384 12.06 70.05 -50.30
C GLU A 384 12.72 70.38 -51.65
N ASP A 385 12.95 69.38 -52.50
CA ASP A 385 12.79 69.53 -53.95
C ASP A 385 12.69 68.18 -54.67
N LYS A 386 11.59 67.97 -55.40
CA LYS A 386 11.39 67.12 -56.59
C LYS A 386 12.24 65.83 -56.75
N ARG A 387 12.25 64.92 -55.76
CA ARG A 387 12.72 63.53 -55.97
C ARG A 387 11.51 62.59 -56.11
N SER A 388 11.49 61.76 -57.16
CA SER A 388 10.41 60.76 -57.32
C SER A 388 10.45 59.75 -56.16
N PRO A 389 9.33 59.08 -55.82
CA PRO A 389 9.27 58.05 -54.78
C PRO A 389 10.36 56.97 -54.92
N ALA A 390 10.75 56.63 -56.15
CA ALA A 390 11.81 55.67 -56.44
C ALA A 390 13.18 56.13 -55.94
N LYS A 391 13.49 57.43 -56.05
CA LYS A 391 14.78 57.99 -55.60
C LYS A 391 14.86 58.12 -54.08
N ILE A 392 13.72 58.27 -53.41
CA ILE A 392 13.63 58.19 -51.93
C ILE A 392 13.88 56.74 -51.48
N GLU A 393 13.30 55.76 -52.16
CA GLU A 393 13.50 54.35 -51.83
C GLU A 393 14.94 53.88 -52.06
N GLU A 394 15.58 54.34 -53.13
CA GLU A 394 17.00 54.11 -53.38
C GLU A 394 17.90 54.71 -52.29
N LEU A 395 17.58 55.93 -51.83
CA LEU A 395 18.27 56.58 -50.72
C LEU A 395 18.08 55.81 -49.40
N LYS A 396 16.89 55.25 -49.13
CA LYS A 396 16.67 54.40 -47.95
C LYS A 396 17.56 53.16 -47.99
N ASN A 397 17.67 52.51 -49.13
CA ASN A 397 18.55 51.35 -49.30
C ASN A 397 20.01 51.72 -49.03
N ILE A 398 20.48 52.87 -49.52
CA ILE A 398 21.84 53.36 -49.29
C ILE A 398 22.08 53.66 -47.81
N VAL A 399 21.13 54.32 -47.14
CA VAL A 399 21.20 54.58 -45.69
C VAL A 399 21.23 53.28 -44.90
N GLN A 400 20.45 52.27 -45.29
CA GLN A 400 20.44 50.96 -44.65
C GLN A 400 21.79 50.24 -44.78
N LEU A 401 22.45 50.35 -45.95
CA LEU A 401 23.80 49.84 -46.15
C LEU A 401 24.81 50.53 -45.21
N ALA A 402 24.69 51.85 -45.01
CA ALA A 402 25.53 52.59 -44.05
C ALA A 402 25.29 52.15 -42.60
N ILE A 403 24.03 51.99 -42.18
CA ILE A 403 23.67 51.54 -40.82
C ILE A 403 24.21 50.13 -40.53
N ASN A 404 24.16 49.25 -41.54
CA ASN A 404 24.68 47.90 -41.47
C ASN A 404 26.20 47.81 -41.60
N ASN A 405 26.88 48.92 -41.91
CA ASN A 405 28.31 48.98 -42.23
C ASN A 405 28.68 47.99 -43.37
N ASP A 406 27.84 47.98 -44.39
CA ASP A 406 27.99 47.14 -45.58
C ASP A 406 28.99 47.80 -46.56
N PRO A 407 30.02 47.08 -47.04
CA PRO A 407 31.00 47.60 -48.01
C PRO A 407 30.39 48.16 -49.30
N ALA A 408 29.18 47.73 -49.68
CA ALA A 408 28.48 48.22 -50.87
C ALA A 408 28.00 49.68 -50.72
N PHE A 409 27.96 50.23 -49.50
CA PHE A 409 27.48 51.59 -49.22
C PHE A 409 28.18 52.63 -50.11
N PHE A 410 29.51 52.63 -50.13
CA PHE A 410 30.30 53.63 -50.86
C PHE A 410 30.03 53.60 -52.36
N VAL A 411 29.92 52.39 -52.94
CA VAL A 411 29.66 52.20 -54.37
C VAL A 411 28.25 52.69 -54.72
N LYS A 412 27.25 52.27 -53.93
CA LYS A 412 25.84 52.63 -54.17
C LYS A 412 25.56 54.11 -53.97
N TYR A 413 26.22 54.75 -53.00
CA TYR A 413 26.12 56.20 -52.86
C TYR A 413 26.71 56.93 -54.07
N ASN A 414 27.86 56.50 -54.60
CA ASN A 414 28.48 57.13 -55.78
C ASN A 414 27.71 56.89 -57.09
N GLU A 415 26.94 55.80 -57.19
CA GLU A 415 25.96 55.61 -58.27
C GLU A 415 24.81 56.62 -58.16
N PHE A 416 24.35 56.89 -56.92
CA PHE A 416 23.25 57.81 -56.63
C PHE A 416 23.60 59.30 -56.79
N ASP A 417 24.80 59.71 -56.35
CA ASP A 417 25.31 61.08 -56.48
C ASP A 417 26.82 61.08 -56.79
N ARG A 418 27.13 61.02 -58.09
CA ARG A 418 28.50 60.99 -58.60
C ARG A 418 29.17 62.37 -58.58
N GLU A 419 28.41 63.46 -58.47
CA GLU A 419 28.95 64.82 -58.50
C GLU A 419 29.60 65.20 -57.17
N PHE A 420 29.03 64.76 -56.05
CA PHE A 420 29.54 65.08 -54.72
C PHE A 420 30.98 64.59 -54.50
N SER A 421 31.26 63.32 -54.80
CA SER A 421 32.62 62.75 -54.65
C SER A 421 33.64 63.39 -55.60
N LYS A 422 33.23 63.77 -56.82
CA LYS A 422 34.08 64.51 -57.76
C LYS A 422 34.46 65.89 -57.23
N LYS A 423 33.49 66.63 -56.67
CA LYS A 423 33.72 67.95 -56.07
C LYS A 423 34.67 67.87 -54.87
N LEU A 424 34.49 66.88 -53.98
CA LEU A 424 35.38 66.66 -52.84
C LEU A 424 36.83 66.40 -53.26
N LEU A 425 37.03 65.56 -54.28
CA LEU A 425 38.37 65.28 -54.82
C LEU A 425 38.99 66.48 -55.54
N GLY A 426 38.17 67.36 -56.14
CA GLY A 426 38.64 68.62 -56.72
C GLY A 426 39.12 69.63 -55.67
N LEU A 427 38.46 69.69 -54.50
CA LEU A 427 38.85 70.56 -53.38
C LEU A 427 40.04 70.02 -52.59
N ALA A 428 40.13 68.70 -52.41
CA ALA A 428 41.21 68.04 -51.70
C ALA A 428 41.59 66.71 -52.38
N PRO A 429 42.54 66.74 -53.34
CA PRO A 429 42.97 65.54 -54.08
C PRO A 429 43.64 64.46 -53.21
N ASN A 430 44.06 64.82 -52.00
CA ASN A 430 44.77 63.95 -51.05
C ASN A 430 43.85 63.29 -49.99
N LEU A 431 42.54 63.25 -50.23
CA LEU A 431 41.59 62.50 -49.41
C LEU A 431 41.75 60.98 -49.64
N THR A 432 41.85 60.22 -48.56
CA THR A 432 41.88 58.74 -48.64
C THR A 432 40.48 58.19 -48.89
N ALA A 433 40.37 56.96 -49.42
CA ALA A 433 39.08 56.30 -49.64
C ALA A 433 38.22 56.23 -48.37
N ILE A 434 38.84 55.94 -47.22
CA ILE A 434 38.17 55.91 -45.91
C ILE A 434 37.70 57.31 -45.49
N GLU A 435 38.50 58.36 -45.71
CA GLU A 435 38.07 59.73 -45.39
C GLU A 435 36.91 60.17 -46.29
N LEU A 436 36.92 59.77 -47.56
CA LEU A 436 35.84 60.03 -48.50
C LEU A 436 34.53 59.34 -48.07
N GLU A 437 34.60 58.09 -47.63
CA GLU A 437 33.44 57.39 -47.07
C GLU A 437 32.88 58.08 -45.82
N TYR A 438 33.75 58.57 -44.92
CA TYR A 438 33.30 59.37 -43.78
C TYR A 438 32.69 60.71 -44.20
N CYS A 439 33.17 61.34 -45.27
CA CYS A 439 32.52 62.52 -45.85
C CYS A 439 31.10 62.20 -46.34
N LEU A 440 30.88 61.04 -46.97
CA LEU A 440 29.52 60.59 -47.36
C LEU A 440 28.61 60.40 -46.15
N LEU A 441 29.12 59.79 -45.08
CA LEU A 441 28.37 59.64 -43.82
C LEU A 441 28.02 61.01 -43.20
N PHE A 442 28.93 61.99 -43.24
CA PHE A 442 28.61 63.35 -42.78
C PHE A 442 27.62 64.07 -43.71
N LYS A 443 27.71 63.86 -45.03
CA LYS A 443 26.75 64.38 -46.02
C LYS A 443 25.34 63.82 -45.78
N LEU A 444 25.24 62.56 -45.40
CA LEU A 444 23.99 61.93 -44.95
C LEU A 444 23.58 62.33 -43.53
N SER A 445 24.20 63.37 -42.96
CA SER A 445 23.85 63.92 -41.64
C SER A 445 23.90 62.93 -40.47
N PHE A 446 24.71 61.86 -40.58
CA PHE A 446 24.94 60.97 -39.44
C PHE A 446 25.73 61.70 -38.34
N GLU A 447 25.31 61.54 -37.08
CA GLU A 447 26.05 62.07 -35.94
C GLU A 447 27.33 61.26 -35.68
N THR A 448 28.33 61.90 -35.07
CA THR A 448 29.58 61.25 -34.66
C THR A 448 29.36 59.96 -33.86
N LYS A 449 28.36 59.94 -32.97
CA LYS A 449 28.02 58.76 -32.15
C LYS A 449 27.39 57.64 -32.99
N GLU A 450 26.64 57.99 -34.03
CA GLU A 450 26.01 57.03 -34.94
C GLU A 450 27.04 56.41 -35.87
N ILE A 451 27.92 57.22 -36.46
CA ILE A 451 29.04 56.74 -37.27
C ILE A 451 29.91 55.80 -36.45
N ALA A 452 30.22 56.14 -35.19
CA ALA A 452 30.99 55.27 -34.30
C ALA A 452 30.31 53.92 -34.06
N ARG A 453 28.99 53.94 -33.84
CA ARG A 453 28.18 52.73 -33.63
C ARG A 453 28.13 51.84 -34.87
N TYR A 454 27.95 52.41 -36.06
CA TYR A 454 27.81 51.64 -37.30
C TYR A 454 29.18 51.13 -37.78
N THR A 455 30.20 52.00 -37.79
CA THR A 455 31.58 51.61 -38.18
C THR A 455 32.32 50.80 -37.11
N LYS A 456 31.69 50.54 -35.95
CA LYS A 456 32.23 49.77 -34.82
C LYS A 456 33.57 50.30 -34.29
N VAL A 457 33.76 51.62 -34.31
CA VAL A 457 34.94 52.31 -33.75
C VAL A 457 34.53 53.20 -32.58
N SER A 458 35.50 53.66 -31.78
CA SER A 458 35.21 54.60 -30.70
C SER A 458 34.79 55.98 -31.23
N VAL A 459 33.93 56.69 -30.49
CA VAL A 459 33.52 58.07 -30.82
C VAL A 459 34.73 58.98 -31.06
N ARG A 460 35.78 58.86 -30.22
CA ARG A 460 37.05 59.59 -30.35
C ARG A 460 37.75 59.35 -31.68
N THR A 461 37.64 58.15 -32.25
CA THR A 461 38.21 57.82 -33.56
C THR A 461 37.50 58.59 -34.68
N VAL A 462 36.17 58.66 -34.61
CA VAL A 462 35.34 59.42 -35.56
C VAL A 462 35.61 60.92 -35.44
N GLU A 463 35.73 61.46 -34.23
CA GLU A 463 36.09 62.86 -34.00
C GLU A 463 37.46 63.21 -34.59
N GLY A 464 38.45 62.33 -34.41
CA GLY A 464 39.76 62.48 -35.02
C GLY A 464 39.71 62.51 -36.55
N LYS A 465 38.89 61.65 -37.17
CA LYS A 465 38.66 61.65 -38.62
C LYS A 465 37.93 62.91 -39.09
N LYS A 466 36.88 63.34 -38.37
CA LYS A 466 36.13 64.60 -38.63
C LYS A 466 37.06 65.82 -38.60
N TYR A 467 37.98 65.86 -37.64
CA TYR A 467 38.99 66.92 -37.53
C TYR A 467 39.97 66.92 -38.71
N ARG A 468 40.48 65.75 -39.13
CA ARG A 468 41.38 65.64 -40.30
C ARG A 468 40.69 66.08 -41.59
N ILE A 469 39.44 65.65 -41.80
CA ILE A 469 38.60 66.06 -42.94
C ILE A 469 38.41 67.58 -42.95
N ARG A 470 38.04 68.17 -41.81
CA ARG A 470 37.90 69.63 -41.64
C ARG A 470 39.17 70.38 -42.05
N LYS A 471 40.35 69.90 -41.63
CA LYS A 471 41.64 70.52 -41.98
C LYS A 471 41.97 70.40 -43.47
N LYS A 472 41.75 69.23 -44.07
CA LYS A 472 42.04 68.98 -45.49
C LYS A 472 41.13 69.76 -46.44
N LEU A 473 39.86 69.93 -46.08
CA LEU A 473 38.86 70.67 -46.87
C LEU A 473 38.76 72.15 -46.50
N ASN A 474 39.62 72.62 -45.60
CA ASN A 474 39.67 74.00 -45.10
C ASN A 474 38.30 74.54 -44.60
N ILE A 475 37.56 73.70 -43.86
CA ILE A 475 36.21 74.03 -43.37
C ILE A 475 36.32 74.97 -42.14
N PRO A 476 35.70 76.18 -42.18
CA PRO A 476 35.77 77.17 -41.09
C PRO A 476 35.36 76.59 -39.72
N SER A 477 36.07 76.97 -38.66
CA SER A 477 35.86 76.44 -37.30
C SER A 477 34.46 76.67 -36.74
N ASN A 478 33.78 77.73 -37.18
CA ASN A 478 32.43 78.10 -36.79
C ASN A 478 31.32 77.35 -37.56
N GLN A 479 31.65 76.52 -38.55
CA GLN A 479 30.67 75.76 -39.34
C GLN A 479 30.73 74.26 -39.01
N ASP A 480 29.58 73.60 -38.87
CA ASP A 480 29.54 72.14 -38.71
C ASP A 480 29.88 71.42 -40.03
N VAL A 481 30.64 70.33 -39.93
CA VAL A 481 31.11 69.59 -41.12
C VAL A 481 29.94 69.01 -41.90
N SER A 482 28.91 68.46 -41.25
CA SER A 482 27.76 67.89 -41.94
C SER A 482 26.95 68.97 -42.67
N ILE A 483 26.79 70.14 -42.04
CA ILE A 483 26.16 71.30 -42.68
C ILE A 483 26.97 71.79 -43.88
N TRP A 484 28.30 71.95 -43.73
CA TRP A 484 29.18 72.36 -44.83
C TRP A 484 29.12 71.38 -46.01
N MET A 485 29.15 70.08 -45.72
CA MET A 485 29.05 69.03 -46.75
C MET A 485 27.74 69.14 -47.52
N ASN A 486 26.63 69.53 -46.88
CA ASN A 486 25.35 69.74 -47.56
C ASN A 486 25.36 70.91 -48.56
N HIS A 487 26.28 71.86 -48.44
CA HIS A 487 26.32 73.09 -49.25
C HIS A 487 27.30 73.09 -50.43
N ILE A 488 28.16 72.08 -50.54
CA ILE A 488 29.02 71.83 -51.72
C ILE A 488 28.36 70.80 -52.66
#